data_AF-A0A2H4SPK3-F1
#
_entry.id   AF-A0A2H4SPK3-F1
#
_cell.length_a   1.000
_cell.length_b   1.000
_cell.length_c   1.000
_cell.angle_alpha   90.00
_cell.angle_beta   90.00
_cell.angle_gamma   90.00
#
_symmetry.space_group_name_H-M   'P 1'
#
loop_
_entity.id
_entity.type
_entity.pdbx_description
1 polymer ?
#
loop_
_entity_poly.entity_id
_entity_poly.type
_entity_poly.pdbx_seq_one_letter_code
_entity_poly.pdbx_strand_id
1 'polypeptide(L)'
;MGWLWSSNSKPAEAPPSQDTPPTQTPSQAPRAQPPQPKPQSADDAELQKIMDFFKADEAASSSSSGPARPHEPAPSPLPEWLAKMITPKDNPRYKEADAPRRDPLSESLLPTDMSCRQAFDAAWGCNSVGGQWNAVYRYGEMRSCTEKWDDFWFCMRHKSSSGPVKEELIRTHYRNKEHAKYYAPGRASSEDVWEARTHKVAPDTAFTESIDVPTMGDEEWRKMESERRQKIRDGLGFEKSC
;
A
#
# COMPACT_ATOMS: atom_id res chain seq x y z
N MET A 1 7.99 28.49 -0.89
CA MET A 1 7.47 28.32 0.48
C MET A 1 7.64 26.85 0.87
N GLY A 2 8.71 26.56 1.60
CA GLY A 2 9.15 25.22 1.96
C GLY A 2 10.40 25.41 2.78
N TRP A 3 10.21 25.45 4.08
CA TRP A 3 11.17 25.83 5.09
C TRP A 3 12.10 24.66 5.39
N LEU A 4 13.39 24.75 5.03
CA LEU A 4 14.47 24.01 5.70
C LEU A 4 15.79 24.79 5.57
N TRP A 5 16.12 25.53 6.62
CA TRP A 5 17.45 25.98 7.04
C TRP A 5 17.58 25.40 8.46
N SER A 6 18.71 25.02 9.02
CA SER A 6 20.10 24.90 8.63
C SER A 6 20.76 24.22 9.83
N SER A 7 21.82 23.43 9.63
CA SER A 7 23.08 23.70 10.34
C SER A 7 24.17 22.76 9.86
N ASN A 8 25.23 23.40 9.41
CA ASN A 8 26.42 22.88 8.77
C ASN A 8 27.35 22.16 9.76
N SER A 9 28.20 21.32 9.18
CA SER A 9 29.24 20.47 9.77
C SER A 9 30.45 21.21 10.37
N LYS A 10 31.16 20.55 11.30
CA LYS A 10 32.63 20.64 11.49
C LYS A 10 33.16 19.37 12.21
N PRO A 11 34.45 19.02 12.05
CA PRO A 11 34.90 17.66 11.75
C PRO A 11 35.51 16.93 12.96
N ALA A 12 35.55 15.59 12.85
CA ALA A 12 36.23 14.71 13.78
C ALA A 12 37.73 14.62 13.48
N GLU A 13 38.55 14.79 14.52
CA GLU A 13 39.99 14.56 14.55
C GLU A 13 40.26 13.44 15.57
N ALA A 14 41.15 12.52 15.23
CA ALA A 14 41.57 11.36 16.03
C ALA A 14 43.04 11.05 15.68
N PRO A 15 43.80 10.18 16.39
CA PRO A 15 43.73 9.65 17.77
C PRO A 15 45.11 9.92 18.48
N PRO A 16 45.73 9.16 19.45
CA PRO A 16 45.97 7.70 19.46
C PRO A 16 46.02 6.97 20.84
N SER A 17 46.11 5.62 20.76
CA SER A 17 46.76 4.68 21.71
C SER A 17 46.10 4.36 23.05
N GLN A 18 46.21 3.19 23.67
CA GLN A 18 46.74 1.83 23.40
C GLN A 18 46.30 1.03 24.65
N ASP A 19 46.02 -0.26 24.51
CA ASP A 19 46.55 -1.34 25.38
C ASP A 19 45.67 -2.59 25.33
N THR A 20 46.19 -3.65 24.71
CA THR A 20 46.59 -4.89 25.38
C THR A 20 47.27 -5.85 24.37
N PRO A 21 48.42 -6.42 24.74
CA PRO A 21 48.85 -7.77 24.35
C PRO A 21 49.28 -8.58 25.61
N PRO A 22 49.79 -9.84 25.57
CA PRO A 22 49.90 -10.80 24.46
C PRO A 22 49.42 -12.25 24.75
N THR A 23 49.21 -12.97 23.65
CA THR A 23 49.56 -14.36 23.27
C THR A 23 50.40 -15.27 24.19
N GLN A 24 50.08 -16.60 24.15
CA GLN A 24 50.96 -17.83 24.07
C GLN A 24 50.71 -18.89 25.18
N THR A 25 50.65 -20.24 25.03
CA THR A 25 50.58 -21.28 23.96
C THR A 25 50.21 -22.63 24.69
N PRO A 26 50.49 -23.85 24.16
CA PRO A 26 49.57 -24.85 23.58
C PRO A 26 49.21 -26.06 24.50
N SER A 27 48.17 -26.84 24.16
CA SER A 27 48.31 -28.31 24.20
C SER A 27 47.15 -29.08 23.56
N GLN A 28 47.53 -29.88 22.56
CA GLN A 28 47.06 -31.24 22.28
C GLN A 28 45.66 -31.45 21.69
N ALA A 29 45.67 -31.69 20.38
CA ALA A 29 44.83 -32.70 19.76
C ALA A 29 45.27 -34.11 20.22
N PRO A 30 44.37 -35.11 20.20
CA PRO A 30 44.35 -35.96 19.02
C PRO A 30 42.94 -36.33 18.50
N ARG A 31 42.79 -36.15 17.19
CA ARG A 31 42.34 -37.14 16.19
C ARG A 31 40.94 -37.79 16.33
N ALA A 32 40.05 -37.26 15.48
CA ALA A 32 39.18 -37.92 14.49
C ALA A 32 37.94 -38.71 14.94
N GLN A 33 36.76 -38.20 14.49
CA GLN A 33 35.70 -38.95 13.81
C GLN A 33 34.76 -37.98 13.03
N PRO A 34 34.05 -38.45 11.98
CA PRO A 34 33.63 -37.69 10.79
C PRO A 34 32.44 -36.72 11.00
N PRO A 35 32.23 -35.73 10.10
CA PRO A 35 31.13 -34.77 10.22
C PRO A 35 29.79 -35.47 9.98
N GLN A 36 28.96 -35.50 11.02
CA GLN A 36 27.53 -35.79 10.89
C GLN A 36 26.86 -34.70 10.03
N PRO A 37 26.01 -35.07 9.06
CA PRO A 37 25.24 -34.11 8.29
C PRO A 37 24.22 -33.44 9.21
N LYS A 38 24.29 -32.10 9.32
CA LYS A 38 23.21 -31.33 9.94
C LYS A 38 21.92 -31.56 9.16
N PRO A 39 20.76 -31.68 9.83
CA PRO A 39 19.48 -31.86 9.15
C PRO A 39 19.21 -30.63 8.27
N GLN A 40 18.98 -30.87 6.98
CA GLN A 40 18.53 -29.85 6.03
C GLN A 40 17.26 -29.22 6.61
N SER A 41 17.33 -27.92 6.87
CA SER A 41 16.16 -27.16 7.28
C SER A 41 15.15 -27.19 6.13
N ALA A 42 13.85 -27.17 6.45
CA ALA A 42 12.81 -27.12 5.41
C ALA A 42 13.00 -25.91 4.47
N ASP A 43 13.62 -24.85 4.99
CA ASP A 43 13.96 -23.63 4.27
C ASP A 43 14.98 -23.89 3.14
N ASP A 44 15.95 -24.79 3.33
CA ASP A 44 16.93 -25.16 2.31
C ASP A 44 16.28 -25.89 1.12
N ALA A 45 15.23 -26.67 1.36
CA ALA A 45 14.50 -27.39 0.30
C ALA A 45 13.65 -26.45 -0.54
N GLU A 46 13.09 -25.38 0.05
CA GLU A 46 12.38 -24.34 -0.69
C GLU A 46 13.34 -23.46 -1.49
N LEU A 47 14.49 -23.10 -0.90
CA LEU A 47 15.55 -22.36 -1.61
C LEU A 47 16.12 -23.15 -2.79
N GLN A 48 16.31 -24.47 -2.65
CA GLN A 48 16.74 -25.31 -3.77
C GLN A 48 15.73 -25.35 -4.92
N LYS A 49 14.43 -25.46 -4.61
CA LYS A 49 13.36 -25.38 -5.62
C LYS A 49 13.36 -24.04 -6.36
N ILE A 50 13.62 -22.94 -5.65
CA ILE A 50 13.74 -21.61 -6.25
C ILE A 50 14.94 -21.55 -7.21
N MET A 51 16.10 -22.06 -6.79
CA MET A 51 17.31 -22.08 -7.62
C MET A 51 17.16 -22.94 -8.87
N ASP A 52 16.45 -24.07 -8.76
CA ASP A 52 16.17 -24.95 -9.90
C ASP A 52 15.19 -24.33 -10.89
N PHE A 53 14.23 -23.51 -10.42
CA PHE A 53 13.32 -22.76 -11.30
C PHE A 53 14.08 -21.73 -12.15
N PHE A 54 15.00 -20.96 -11.56
CA PHE A 54 15.81 -19.98 -12.31
C PHE A 54 16.77 -20.65 -13.30
N LYS A 55 17.35 -21.80 -12.94
CA LYS A 55 18.19 -22.58 -13.86
C LYS A 55 17.39 -23.19 -15.02
N ALA A 56 16.16 -23.62 -14.79
CA ALA A 56 15.29 -24.14 -15.84
C ALA A 56 14.89 -23.06 -16.85
N ASP A 57 14.70 -21.81 -16.41
CA ASP A 57 14.42 -20.65 -17.27
C ASP A 57 15.66 -20.22 -18.09
N GLU A 58 16.86 -20.34 -17.51
CA GLU A 58 18.14 -20.12 -18.21
C GLU A 58 18.41 -21.22 -19.26
N ALA A 59 18.11 -22.47 -18.94
CA ALA A 59 18.20 -23.60 -19.86
C ALA A 59 17.17 -23.50 -21.00
N ALA A 60 15.96 -23.02 -20.72
CA ALA A 60 14.95 -22.76 -21.75
C ALA A 60 15.34 -21.60 -22.68
N SER A 61 16.11 -20.62 -22.20
CA SER A 61 16.64 -19.52 -23.03
C SER A 61 17.83 -19.92 -23.93
N SER A 62 18.49 -21.07 -23.69
CA SER A 62 19.67 -21.50 -24.46
C SER A 62 19.39 -22.56 -25.53
N SER A 63 18.17 -23.07 -25.65
CA SER A 63 17.81 -24.08 -26.67
C SER A 63 16.52 -23.75 -27.41
N SER A 64 16.57 -22.81 -28.36
CA SER A 64 15.50 -22.58 -29.33
C SER A 64 15.94 -22.97 -30.75
N SER A 65 16.00 -24.27 -31.04
CA SER A 65 15.97 -24.79 -32.42
C SER A 65 15.30 -26.18 -32.47
N GLY A 66 14.07 -26.23 -33.00
CA GLY A 66 13.42 -27.48 -33.43
C GLY A 66 11.92 -27.58 -33.09
N PRO A 67 11.06 -28.13 -33.98
CA PRO A 67 9.63 -27.81 -34.00
C PRO A 67 8.69 -28.84 -33.33
N ALA A 68 7.62 -28.28 -32.75
CA ALA A 68 6.24 -28.76 -32.62
C ALA A 68 5.93 -30.23 -32.27
N ARG A 69 5.39 -30.42 -31.04
CA ARG A 69 4.26 -31.31 -30.73
C ARG A 69 3.33 -30.62 -29.71
N PRO A 70 2.00 -30.83 -29.77
CA PRO A 70 1.05 -30.20 -28.86
C PRO A 70 1.02 -30.97 -27.53
N HIS A 71 1.72 -30.47 -26.53
CA HIS A 71 1.44 -30.82 -25.14
C HIS A 71 0.77 -29.61 -24.49
N GLU A 72 -0.45 -29.81 -24.00
CA GLU A 72 -1.09 -28.88 -23.07
C GLU A 72 -0.13 -28.54 -21.94
N PRO A 73 0.20 -27.25 -21.69
CA PRO A 73 0.96 -26.90 -20.51
C PRO A 73 0.00 -26.95 -19.31
N ALA A 74 0.14 -27.99 -18.49
CA ALA A 74 -0.34 -27.96 -17.11
C ALA A 74 0.26 -26.72 -16.43
N PRO A 75 -0.53 -25.85 -15.79
CA PRO A 75 0.04 -24.71 -15.08
C PRO A 75 0.87 -25.23 -13.93
N SER A 76 2.18 -24.95 -13.96
CA SER A 76 3.10 -25.19 -12.85
C SER A 76 2.49 -24.62 -11.57
N PRO A 77 2.46 -25.37 -10.44
CA PRO A 77 1.90 -24.86 -9.21
C PRO A 77 2.77 -23.70 -8.73
N LEU A 78 2.19 -22.51 -8.73
CA LEU A 78 2.76 -21.33 -8.08
C LEU A 78 3.08 -21.70 -6.62
N PRO A 79 4.17 -21.17 -6.02
CA PRO A 79 4.48 -21.43 -4.63
C PRO A 79 3.29 -21.05 -3.74
N GLU A 80 3.03 -21.84 -2.69
CA GLU A 80 1.78 -21.75 -1.90
C GLU A 80 1.52 -20.36 -1.31
N TRP A 81 2.58 -19.60 -0.99
CA TRP A 81 2.46 -18.22 -0.51
C TRP A 81 1.94 -17.28 -1.61
N LEU A 82 2.38 -17.46 -2.86
CA LEU A 82 1.92 -16.69 -4.01
C LEU A 82 0.49 -17.10 -4.38
N ALA A 83 0.17 -18.39 -4.27
CA ALA A 83 -1.20 -18.90 -4.43
C ALA A 83 -2.17 -18.38 -3.36
N LYS A 84 -1.69 -18.13 -2.13
CA LYS A 84 -2.47 -17.49 -1.05
C LYS A 84 -2.65 -15.98 -1.24
N MET A 85 -1.70 -15.31 -1.88
CA MET A 85 -1.78 -13.87 -2.20
C MET A 85 -2.63 -13.59 -3.45
N ILE A 86 -2.78 -14.59 -4.32
CA ILE A 86 -3.80 -14.61 -5.35
C ILE A 86 -5.12 -14.92 -4.64
N THR A 87 -5.99 -13.93 -4.47
CA THR A 87 -7.30 -14.19 -3.86
C THR A 87 -8.03 -15.30 -4.62
N PRO A 88 -8.52 -16.36 -3.94
CA PRO A 88 -9.31 -17.44 -4.56
C PRO A 88 -10.71 -16.99 -5.03
N LYS A 89 -10.90 -15.69 -5.27
CA LYS A 89 -12.21 -15.08 -5.55
C LYS A 89 -12.83 -15.59 -6.86
N ASP A 90 -12.03 -16.22 -7.72
CA ASP A 90 -12.45 -16.89 -8.95
C ASP A 90 -12.19 -18.41 -8.95
N ASN A 91 -12.24 -19.09 -7.80
CA ASN A 91 -12.42 -20.54 -7.84
C ASN A 91 -13.78 -20.80 -8.49
N PRO A 92 -13.90 -21.57 -9.60
CA PRO A 92 -15.19 -21.80 -10.27
C PRO A 92 -16.27 -22.43 -9.38
N ARG A 93 -15.88 -22.92 -8.18
CA ARG A 93 -16.80 -23.41 -7.15
C ARG A 93 -17.44 -22.34 -6.26
N TYR A 94 -16.91 -21.12 -6.21
CA TYR A 94 -17.44 -20.01 -5.43
C TYR A 94 -17.42 -18.74 -6.30
N LYS A 95 -18.41 -18.60 -7.19
CA LYS A 95 -18.72 -17.29 -7.77
C LYS A 95 -19.50 -16.51 -6.73
N GLU A 96 -18.86 -15.54 -6.10
CA GLU A 96 -19.59 -14.48 -5.42
C GLU A 96 -20.49 -13.80 -6.45
N ALA A 97 -21.78 -13.65 -6.14
CA ALA A 97 -22.72 -13.07 -7.08
C ALA A 97 -22.28 -11.62 -7.37
N ASP A 98 -22.23 -11.26 -8.65
CA ASP A 98 -21.93 -9.88 -9.04
C ASP A 98 -22.91 -8.92 -8.39
N ALA A 99 -22.40 -7.77 -7.94
CA ALA A 99 -23.21 -6.73 -7.35
C ALA A 99 -24.29 -6.27 -8.35
N PRO A 100 -25.51 -5.98 -7.87
CA PRO A 100 -26.59 -5.53 -8.72
C PRO A 100 -26.22 -4.23 -9.44
N ARG A 101 -26.63 -4.13 -10.71
CA ARG A 101 -26.46 -2.91 -11.50
C ARG A 101 -27.32 -1.79 -10.92
N ARG A 102 -26.73 -0.62 -10.69
CA ARG A 102 -27.44 0.53 -10.10
C ARG A 102 -27.88 1.52 -11.19
N ASP A 103 -28.27 2.73 -10.79
CA ASP A 103 -28.71 3.81 -11.68
C ASP A 103 -27.70 4.04 -12.82
N PRO A 104 -28.18 4.37 -14.03
CA PRO A 104 -27.32 4.51 -15.21
C PRO A 104 -26.24 5.58 -15.02
N LEU A 105 -26.53 6.60 -14.20
CA LEU A 105 -25.54 7.62 -13.82
C LEU A 105 -24.43 7.02 -12.95
N SER A 106 -24.76 6.28 -11.89
CA SER A 106 -23.76 5.62 -11.04
C SER A 106 -22.89 4.64 -11.83
N GLU A 107 -23.48 3.89 -12.76
CA GLU A 107 -22.75 2.97 -13.63
C GLU A 107 -21.82 3.67 -14.63
N SER A 108 -22.17 4.88 -15.08
CA SER A 108 -21.35 5.68 -15.99
C SER A 108 -20.16 6.35 -15.32
N LEU A 109 -20.23 6.57 -14.00
CA LEU A 109 -19.15 7.16 -13.20
C LEU A 109 -18.07 6.14 -12.81
N LEU A 110 -18.37 4.85 -12.91
CA LEU A 110 -17.42 3.79 -12.62
C LEU A 110 -16.23 3.85 -13.60
N PRO A 111 -14.99 3.70 -13.12
CA PRO A 111 -13.83 3.64 -14.00
C PRO A 111 -13.96 2.50 -15.00
N THR A 112 -13.59 2.76 -16.26
CA THR A 112 -13.52 1.77 -17.34
C THR A 112 -12.09 1.34 -17.65
N ASP A 113 -11.10 2.06 -17.15
CA ASP A 113 -9.70 1.72 -17.25
C ASP A 113 -9.07 1.45 -15.87
N MET A 114 -7.91 0.80 -15.88
CA MET A 114 -7.05 0.67 -14.71
C MET A 114 -5.63 0.39 -15.16
N SER A 115 -4.66 0.93 -14.41
CA SER A 115 -3.25 0.69 -14.67
C SER A 115 -2.63 -0.23 -13.60
N CYS A 116 -2.01 -1.33 -14.04
CA CYS A 116 -1.50 -2.34 -13.10
C CYS A 116 -0.33 -1.81 -12.28
N ARG A 117 0.46 -0.88 -12.84
CA ARG A 117 1.56 -0.22 -12.13
C ARG A 117 1.04 0.63 -10.97
N GLN A 118 0.01 1.44 -11.21
CA GLN A 118 -0.58 2.25 -10.15
C GLN A 118 -1.26 1.38 -9.09
N ALA A 119 -1.91 0.29 -9.49
CA ALA A 119 -2.48 -0.67 -8.55
C ALA A 119 -1.38 -1.30 -7.66
N PHE A 120 -0.24 -1.66 -8.25
CA PHE A 120 0.93 -2.13 -7.50
C PHE A 120 1.46 -1.07 -6.52
N ASP A 121 1.71 0.15 -7.01
CA ASP A 121 2.24 1.24 -6.19
C ASP A 121 1.30 1.55 -5.01
N ALA A 122 -0.02 1.46 -5.23
CA ALA A 122 -1.02 1.63 -4.17
C ALA A 122 -1.00 0.48 -3.15
N ALA A 123 -0.85 -0.77 -3.59
CA ALA A 123 -0.79 -1.93 -2.71
C ALA A 123 0.49 -1.95 -1.86
N TRP A 124 1.62 -1.63 -2.49
CA TRP A 124 2.92 -1.51 -1.83
C TRP A 124 2.94 -0.33 -0.87
N GLY A 125 2.47 0.84 -1.30
CA GLY A 125 2.37 2.04 -0.48
C GLY A 125 1.50 1.81 0.76
N CYS A 126 0.40 1.06 0.64
CA CYS A 126 -0.43 0.67 1.77
C CYS A 126 0.31 -0.22 2.77
N ASN A 127 1.12 -1.19 2.31
CA ASN A 127 1.88 -2.06 3.20
C ASN A 127 3.13 -1.41 3.80
N SER A 128 3.58 -0.29 3.23
CA SER A 128 4.74 0.42 3.74
C SER A 128 4.49 0.96 5.15
N VAL A 129 5.55 1.03 5.95
CA VAL A 129 5.53 1.56 7.33
C VAL A 129 4.97 2.99 7.36
N GLY A 130 5.33 3.82 6.38
CA GLY A 130 4.81 5.19 6.25
C GLY A 130 3.31 5.24 5.95
N GLY A 131 2.79 4.31 5.15
CA GLY A 131 1.36 4.21 4.83
C GLY A 131 0.51 3.75 6.01
N GLN A 132 1.05 2.84 6.83
CA GLN A 132 0.37 2.28 8.01
C GLN A 132 0.43 3.16 9.26
N TRP A 133 1.42 4.05 9.38
CA TRP A 133 1.59 4.87 10.58
C TRP A 133 0.33 5.63 10.99
N ASN A 134 -0.36 6.27 10.03
CA ASN A 134 -1.61 6.98 10.28
C ASN A 134 -2.78 6.05 10.67
N ALA A 135 -2.74 4.79 10.26
CA ALA A 135 -3.72 3.79 10.69
C ALA A 135 -3.51 3.42 12.15
N VAL A 136 -2.28 3.07 12.49
CA VAL A 136 -1.90 2.67 13.84
C VAL A 136 -2.12 3.82 14.82
N TYR A 137 -1.75 5.06 14.45
CA TYR A 137 -1.97 6.22 15.31
C TYR A 137 -3.46 6.52 15.58
N ARG A 138 -4.32 6.39 14.57
CA ARG A 138 -5.76 6.73 14.71
C ARG A 138 -6.62 5.60 15.25
N TYR A 139 -6.32 4.36 14.86
CA TYR A 139 -7.17 3.20 15.09
C TYR A 139 -6.50 2.13 15.94
N GLY A 140 -5.19 2.24 16.23
CA GLY A 140 -4.45 1.27 17.02
C GLY A 140 -4.08 -0.03 16.28
N GLU A 141 -4.50 -0.17 15.02
CA GLU A 141 -4.27 -1.37 14.20
C GLU A 141 -3.75 -1.02 12.81
N MET A 142 -3.10 -2.01 12.18
CA MET A 142 -2.74 -1.92 10.77
C MET A 142 -3.99 -2.10 9.91
N ARG A 143 -4.17 -1.25 8.90
CA ARG A 143 -5.24 -1.38 7.92
C ARG A 143 -5.02 -2.60 7.03
N SER A 144 -6.10 -3.30 6.71
CA SER A 144 -6.10 -4.36 5.71
C SER A 144 -5.81 -3.80 4.31
N CYS A 145 -4.65 -4.13 3.74
CA CYS A 145 -4.27 -3.71 2.37
C CYS A 145 -4.71 -4.70 1.28
N THR A 146 -5.48 -5.73 1.63
CA THR A 146 -5.92 -6.78 0.72
C THR A 146 -6.68 -6.24 -0.48
N GLU A 147 -7.56 -5.25 -0.28
CA GLU A 147 -8.31 -4.59 -1.35
C GLU A 147 -7.42 -4.01 -2.47
N LYS A 148 -6.24 -3.47 -2.10
CA LYS A 148 -5.29 -2.91 -3.07
C LYS A 148 -4.52 -3.99 -3.82
N TRP A 149 -4.21 -5.09 -3.13
CA TRP A 149 -3.63 -6.28 -3.76
C TRP A 149 -4.61 -6.95 -4.72
N ASP A 150 -5.90 -6.97 -4.38
CA ASP A 150 -6.95 -7.47 -5.26
C ASP A 150 -7.03 -6.67 -6.55
N ASP A 151 -6.95 -5.33 -6.48
CA ASP A 151 -6.89 -4.47 -7.68
C ASP A 151 -5.67 -4.83 -8.56
N PHE A 152 -4.51 -5.06 -7.95
CA PHE A 152 -3.29 -5.42 -8.68
C PHE A 152 -3.42 -6.78 -9.36
N TRP A 153 -3.86 -7.81 -8.63
CA TRP A 153 -3.98 -9.15 -9.18
C TRP A 153 -5.08 -9.25 -10.22
N PHE A 154 -6.19 -8.54 -10.03
CA PHE A 154 -7.22 -8.39 -11.05
C PHE A 154 -6.64 -7.78 -12.32
N CYS A 155 -5.90 -6.68 -12.22
CA CYS A 155 -5.27 -6.05 -13.37
C CYS A 155 -4.28 -6.97 -14.09
N MET A 156 -3.42 -7.67 -13.33
CA MET A 156 -2.44 -8.60 -13.89
C MET A 156 -3.12 -9.77 -14.61
N ARG A 157 -4.21 -10.32 -14.05
CA ARG A 157 -4.97 -11.42 -14.64
C ARG A 157 -5.70 -11.01 -15.92
N HIS A 158 -6.25 -9.80 -15.97
CA HIS A 158 -7.00 -9.29 -17.11
C HIS A 158 -6.17 -8.39 -18.05
N LYS A 159 -4.84 -8.39 -17.91
CA LYS A 159 -3.93 -7.58 -18.75
C LYS A 159 -4.00 -7.97 -20.24
N SER A 160 -4.29 -9.23 -20.55
CA SER A 160 -4.40 -9.74 -21.91
C SER A 160 -5.75 -9.40 -22.56
N SER A 161 -6.78 -9.09 -21.77
CA SER A 161 -8.07 -8.64 -22.28
C SER A 161 -7.92 -7.23 -22.87
N SER A 162 -8.61 -6.95 -23.97
CA SER A 162 -8.56 -5.64 -24.63
C SER A 162 -9.93 -5.23 -25.18
N GLY A 163 -10.09 -3.94 -25.45
CA GLY A 163 -11.33 -3.37 -26.00
C GLY A 163 -12.51 -3.42 -25.01
N PRO A 164 -13.76 -3.54 -25.51
CA PRO A 164 -14.97 -3.36 -24.70
C PRO A 164 -15.12 -4.41 -23.59
N VAL A 165 -14.56 -5.60 -23.78
CA VAL A 165 -14.59 -6.68 -22.78
C VAL A 165 -13.80 -6.29 -21.55
N LYS A 166 -12.62 -5.67 -21.72
CA LYS A 166 -11.80 -5.21 -20.60
C LYS A 166 -12.53 -4.11 -19.81
N GLU A 167 -13.17 -3.18 -20.50
CA GLU A 167 -13.92 -2.10 -19.86
C GLU A 167 -15.08 -2.62 -19.01
N GLU A 168 -15.80 -3.64 -19.49
CA GLU A 168 -16.90 -4.25 -18.74
C GLU A 168 -16.39 -5.03 -17.51
N LEU A 169 -15.28 -5.75 -17.65
CA LEU A 169 -14.63 -6.45 -16.52
C LEU A 169 -14.19 -5.45 -15.46
N ILE A 170 -13.53 -4.37 -15.86
CA ILE A 170 -13.06 -3.32 -14.95
C ILE A 170 -14.24 -2.64 -14.26
N ARG A 171 -15.28 -2.28 -15.02
CA ARG A 171 -16.51 -1.68 -14.47
C ARG A 171 -17.15 -2.60 -13.43
N THR A 172 -17.22 -3.90 -13.73
CA THR A 172 -17.77 -4.90 -12.80
C THR A 172 -16.93 -5.05 -11.54
N HIS A 173 -15.60 -5.04 -11.65
CA HIS A 173 -14.69 -5.07 -10.51
C HIS A 173 -14.91 -3.86 -9.57
N TYR A 174 -14.96 -2.65 -10.13
CA TYR A 174 -15.21 -1.44 -9.33
C TYR A 174 -16.63 -1.42 -8.74
N ARG A 175 -17.63 -1.93 -9.46
CA ARG A 175 -18.99 -2.08 -8.93
C ARG A 175 -19.03 -3.01 -7.71
N ASN A 176 -18.41 -4.17 -7.82
CA ASN A 176 -18.34 -5.15 -6.72
C ASN A 176 -17.61 -4.56 -5.51
N LYS A 177 -16.56 -3.76 -5.75
CA LYS A 177 -15.80 -3.06 -4.72
C LYS A 177 -16.60 -1.97 -4.00
N GLU A 178 -17.31 -1.13 -4.73
CA GLU A 178 -18.21 -0.12 -4.14
C GLU A 178 -19.33 -0.80 -3.35
N HIS A 179 -19.88 -1.89 -3.89
CA HIS A 179 -20.90 -2.68 -3.21
C HIS A 179 -20.42 -3.20 -1.84
N ALA A 180 -19.23 -3.83 -1.82
CA ALA A 180 -18.62 -4.34 -0.61
C ALA A 180 -18.27 -3.23 0.40
N LYS A 181 -17.95 -2.02 -0.07
CA LYS A 181 -17.57 -0.90 0.80
C LYS A 181 -18.78 -0.27 1.49
N TYR A 182 -19.85 -0.02 0.74
CA TYR A 182 -20.97 0.82 1.18
C TYR A 182 -22.24 0.04 1.51
N TYR A 183 -22.44 -1.16 0.96
CA TYR A 183 -23.69 -1.93 1.11
C TYR A 183 -23.48 -3.32 1.72
N ALA A 184 -22.25 -3.64 2.16
CA ALA A 184 -22.00 -4.85 2.94
C ALA A 184 -22.70 -4.78 4.31
N PRO A 185 -23.11 -5.92 4.89
CA PRO A 185 -23.80 -5.95 6.19
C PRO A 185 -22.92 -5.28 7.27
N GLY A 186 -23.50 -4.32 7.99
CA GLY A 186 -22.81 -3.55 9.02
C GLY A 186 -22.01 -2.34 8.51
N ARG A 187 -22.08 -2.02 7.21
CA ARG A 187 -21.56 -0.78 6.63
C ARG A 187 -22.75 0.09 6.24
N ALA A 188 -22.90 1.24 6.90
CA ALA A 188 -23.92 2.22 6.54
C ALA A 188 -23.34 3.21 5.52
N SER A 189 -24.06 3.44 4.43
CA SER A 189 -23.74 4.49 3.48
C SER A 189 -24.41 5.80 3.90
N SER A 190 -23.83 6.94 3.56
CA SER A 190 -24.51 8.23 3.72
C SER A 190 -25.78 8.31 2.89
N GLU A 191 -25.85 7.57 1.79
CA GLU A 191 -27.03 7.47 0.92
C GLU A 191 -28.21 6.77 1.61
N ASP A 192 -27.96 5.97 2.66
CA ASP A 192 -29.04 5.34 3.44
C ASP A 192 -29.75 6.36 4.34
N VAL A 193 -29.08 7.48 4.66
CA VAL A 193 -29.62 8.54 5.53
C VAL A 193 -30.05 9.76 4.71
N TRP A 194 -29.42 10.02 3.55
CA TRP A 194 -29.63 11.22 2.74
C TRP A 194 -30.05 10.84 1.32
N GLU A 195 -31.28 11.17 0.94
CA GLU A 195 -31.76 11.01 -0.43
C GLU A 195 -31.38 12.21 -1.32
N ALA A 196 -31.11 11.94 -2.59
CA ALA A 196 -30.84 12.99 -3.56
C ALA A 196 -32.10 13.85 -3.80
N ARG A 197 -31.94 15.17 -3.83
CA ARG A 197 -33.06 16.08 -4.12
C ARG A 197 -33.51 15.95 -5.56
N THR A 198 -34.83 15.80 -5.75
CA THR A 198 -35.47 15.72 -7.08
C THR A 198 -35.60 17.07 -7.77
N HIS A 199 -35.60 18.16 -7.01
CA HIS A 199 -35.81 19.52 -7.51
C HIS A 199 -34.71 20.47 -7.02
N LYS A 200 -34.51 21.55 -7.78
CA LYS A 200 -33.59 22.61 -7.40
C LYS A 200 -34.13 23.34 -6.18
N VAL A 201 -33.22 23.69 -5.27
CA VAL A 201 -33.52 24.57 -4.13
C VAL A 201 -33.95 25.93 -4.68
N ALA A 202 -34.98 26.54 -4.08
CA ALA A 202 -35.49 27.83 -4.54
C ALA A 202 -34.38 28.90 -4.46
N PRO A 203 -34.23 29.73 -5.49
CA PRO A 203 -33.23 30.79 -5.48
C PRO A 203 -33.59 31.77 -4.36
N ASP A 204 -32.68 32.01 -3.41
CA ASP A 204 -32.85 32.80 -2.16
C ASP A 204 -33.09 32.01 -0.86
N THR A 205 -33.10 30.68 -0.85
CA THR A 205 -33.34 29.92 0.40
C THR A 205 -32.07 29.39 1.08
N ALA A 206 -30.99 29.21 0.33
CA ALA A 206 -29.71 28.73 0.84
C ALA A 206 -28.66 29.85 0.81
N PHE A 207 -27.84 29.94 1.87
CA PHE A 207 -26.75 30.91 2.00
C PHE A 207 -27.21 32.39 1.96
N THR A 208 -28.33 32.70 2.59
CA THR A 208 -28.89 34.07 2.68
C THR A 208 -28.23 34.96 3.71
N GLU A 209 -27.52 34.37 4.68
CA GLU A 209 -26.83 35.14 5.70
C GLU A 209 -25.69 35.93 5.05
N SER A 210 -25.74 37.26 5.19
CA SER A 210 -24.64 38.12 4.80
C SER A 210 -23.45 37.81 5.69
N ILE A 211 -22.33 37.47 5.08
CA ILE A 211 -21.06 37.37 5.81
C ILE A 211 -20.63 38.80 6.11
N ASP A 212 -20.64 39.19 7.39
CA ASP A 212 -20.11 40.47 7.84
C ASP A 212 -18.60 40.49 7.59
N VAL A 213 -18.18 41.13 6.50
CA VAL A 213 -16.76 41.28 6.19
C VAL A 213 -16.15 42.18 7.24
N PRO A 214 -15.13 41.73 7.99
CA PRO A 214 -14.48 42.55 9.00
C PRO A 214 -13.98 43.87 8.39
N THR A 215 -14.29 44.99 9.04
CA THR A 215 -13.83 46.32 8.60
C THR A 215 -12.33 46.53 8.81
N MET A 216 -11.69 45.70 9.64
CA MET A 216 -10.26 45.78 9.93
C MET A 216 -9.44 45.24 8.76
N GLY A 217 -8.40 45.99 8.37
CA GLY A 217 -7.48 45.55 7.32
C GLY A 217 -6.61 44.38 7.76
N ASP A 218 -6.14 43.57 6.80
CA ASP A 218 -5.33 42.36 7.03
C ASP A 218 -4.07 42.60 7.88
N GLU A 219 -3.46 43.78 7.77
CA GLU A 219 -2.28 44.15 8.56
C GLU A 219 -2.61 44.41 10.03
N GLU A 220 -3.72 45.10 10.29
CA GLU A 220 -4.19 45.37 11.64
C GLU A 220 -4.63 44.08 12.33
N TRP A 221 -5.34 43.22 11.59
CA TRP A 221 -5.70 41.89 12.07
C TRP A 221 -4.46 41.05 12.40
N ARG A 222 -3.44 41.03 11.53
CA ARG A 222 -2.18 40.32 11.78
C ARG A 222 -1.46 40.83 13.03
N LYS A 223 -1.40 42.15 13.23
CA LYS A 223 -0.80 42.76 14.43
C LYS A 223 -1.58 42.36 15.68
N MET A 224 -2.90 42.55 15.68
CA MET A 224 -3.78 42.19 16.80
C MET A 224 -3.66 40.70 17.17
N GLU A 225 -3.65 39.80 16.17
CA GLU A 225 -3.50 38.37 16.39
C GLU A 225 -2.09 38.01 16.90
N SER A 226 -1.04 38.70 16.45
CA SER A 226 0.33 38.51 16.96
C SER A 226 0.47 38.94 18.43
N GLU A 227 -0.11 40.08 18.80
CA GLU A 227 -0.11 40.59 20.18
C GLU A 227 -0.94 39.67 21.09
N ARG A 228 -2.09 39.19 20.61
CA ARG A 228 -2.92 38.23 21.34
C ARG A 228 -2.16 36.94 21.62
N ARG A 229 -1.44 36.40 20.62
CA ARG A 229 -0.59 35.21 20.76
C ARG A 229 0.57 35.44 21.73
N GLN A 230 1.20 36.61 21.68
CA GLN A 230 2.27 36.98 22.61
C GLN A 230 1.76 37.02 24.05
N LYS A 231 0.63 37.70 24.31
CA LYS A 231 0.02 37.74 25.65
C LYS A 231 -0.30 36.35 26.20
N ILE A 232 -0.80 35.44 25.37
CA ILE A 232 -1.06 34.05 25.77
C ILE A 232 0.23 33.33 26.13
N ARG A 233 1.27 33.49 25.31
CA ARG A 233 2.60 32.89 25.53
C ARG A 233 3.24 33.40 26.82
N ASP A 234 3.11 34.69 27.11
CA ASP A 234 3.62 35.33 28.32
C ASP A 234 2.85 34.87 29.56
N GLY A 235 1.52 34.75 29.45
CA GLY A 235 0.65 34.23 30.51
C GLY A 235 0.89 32.75 30.83
N LEU A 236 1.33 31.97 29.85
CA LEU A 236 1.77 30.58 30.02
C LEU A 236 3.24 30.46 30.49
N GLY A 237 3.96 31.58 30.62
CA GLY A 237 5.29 31.64 31.23
C GLY A 237 6.46 31.20 30.32
N PHE A 238 6.24 31.07 29.01
CA PHE A 238 7.29 30.61 28.08
C PHE A 238 8.44 31.60 27.84
N GLU A 239 8.34 32.85 28.31
CA GLU A 239 9.41 33.87 28.18
C GLU A 239 10.38 33.92 29.39
N LYS A 240 10.18 33.12 30.44
CA LYS A 240 11.02 33.16 31.66
C LYS A 240 12.22 32.20 31.67
N SER A 241 12.58 31.62 30.53
CA SER A 241 13.72 30.71 30.43
C SER A 241 14.71 31.18 29.37
N CYS A 242 15.56 32.12 29.78
CA CYS A 242 16.92 32.32 29.32
C CYS A 242 17.82 32.34 30.56
#